data_AF-A0A9P5XVJ7-F1
#
_entry.id   AF-A0A9P5XVJ7-F1
#
_cell.length_a   1.000
_cell.length_b   1.000
_cell.length_c   1.000
_cell.angle_alpha   90.00
_cell.angle_beta   90.00
_cell.angle_gamma   90.00
#
_symmetry.space_group_name_H-M   'P 1'
#
loop_
_entity.id
_entity.type
_entity.pdbx_description
1 polymer ?
#
loop_
_entity_poly.entity_id
_entity_poly.type
_entity_poly.pdbx_seq_one_letter_code
_entity_poly.pdbx_strand_id
1 'polypeptide(L)'
;MFTKVFSTLFVIAATTAVVSAGGRLTLCTDVNMTGHCETISYLNNECINLGSALANEVSSVDPEGDGHKCYLFVNAACQGDHFDFTKHHDDIGVYEDRANSFYCNNAN
;
A
#
# COMPACT_ATOMS: atom_id res chain seq x y z
N MET A 1 -39.12 55.74 -6.48
CA MET A 1 -38.49 54.69 -7.31
C MET A 1 -37.65 53.85 -6.36
N PHE A 2 -38.10 52.64 -5.98
CA PHE A 2 -37.48 51.81 -4.94
C PHE A 2 -36.58 50.75 -5.56
N THR A 3 -35.27 50.86 -5.38
CA THR A 3 -34.28 49.90 -5.87
C THR A 3 -34.17 48.74 -4.87
N LYS A 4 -34.69 47.56 -5.24
CA LYS A 4 -34.55 46.32 -4.47
C LYS A 4 -33.14 45.74 -4.68
N VAL A 5 -32.35 45.67 -3.62
CA VAL A 5 -31.04 45.02 -3.63
C VAL A 5 -31.25 43.54 -3.30
N PHE A 6 -31.10 42.66 -4.29
CA PHE A 6 -31.14 41.21 -4.09
C PHE A 6 -29.76 40.74 -3.63
N SER A 7 -29.63 40.51 -2.32
CA SER A 7 -28.43 39.97 -1.70
C SER A 7 -28.29 38.49 -2.05
N THR A 8 -27.29 38.14 -2.85
CA THR A 8 -26.98 36.78 -3.29
C THR A 8 -25.99 36.15 -2.32
N LEU A 9 -26.43 35.16 -1.53
CA LEU A 9 -25.52 34.31 -0.76
C LEU A 9 -24.81 33.33 -1.69
N PHE A 10 -23.48 33.39 -1.74
CA PHE A 10 -22.64 32.33 -2.29
C PHE A 10 -22.46 31.25 -1.21
N VAL A 11 -22.95 30.03 -1.48
CA VAL A 11 -22.64 28.85 -0.68
C VAL A 11 -21.33 28.28 -1.21
N ILE A 12 -20.25 28.38 -0.42
CA ILE A 12 -18.95 27.78 -0.75
C ILE A 12 -19.00 26.33 -0.25
N ALA A 13 -19.08 25.38 -1.18
CA ALA A 13 -18.93 23.96 -0.87
C ALA A 13 -17.44 23.68 -0.60
N ALA A 14 -17.09 23.37 0.65
CA ALA A 14 -15.76 22.88 1.00
C ALA A 14 -15.66 21.41 0.59
N THR A 15 -14.88 21.10 -0.45
CA THR A 15 -14.51 19.72 -0.79
C THR A 15 -13.45 19.23 0.18
N THR A 16 -13.81 18.34 1.10
CA THR A 16 -12.82 17.62 1.92
C THR A 16 -12.07 16.65 1.03
N ALA A 17 -10.79 16.92 0.76
CA ALA A 17 -9.90 15.92 0.18
C ALA A 17 -9.72 14.81 1.22
N VAL A 18 -10.18 13.60 0.89
CA VAL A 18 -9.81 12.42 1.66
C VAL A 18 -8.33 12.16 1.39
N VAL A 19 -7.48 12.45 2.37
CA VAL A 19 -6.11 11.95 2.36
C VAL A 19 -6.19 10.43 2.56
N SER A 20 -5.71 9.67 1.59
CA SER A 20 -5.58 8.21 1.74
C SER A 20 -4.59 7.96 2.87
N ALA A 21 -5.05 7.46 4.02
CA ALA A 21 -4.16 7.04 5.09
C ALA A 21 -3.28 5.92 4.57
N GLY A 22 -1.96 6.02 4.70
CA GLY A 22 -1.01 5.02 4.22
C GLY A 22 -0.45 4.15 5.34
N GLY A 23 0.52 3.32 4.99
CA GLY A 23 1.32 2.54 5.94
C GLY A 23 2.75 2.40 5.45
N ARG A 24 3.52 1.54 6.14
CA ARG A 24 4.87 1.16 5.75
C ARG A 24 4.95 -0.36 5.68
N LEU A 25 5.59 -0.88 4.63
CA LEU A 25 5.80 -2.31 4.45
C LEU A 25 7.31 -2.55 4.32
N THR A 26 7.86 -3.39 5.19
CA THR A 26 9.24 -3.85 5.09
C THR A 26 9.28 -5.18 4.34
N LEU A 27 10.14 -5.27 3.32
CA LEU A 27 10.37 -6.45 2.51
C LEU A 27 11.86 -6.80 2.59
N CYS A 28 12.19 -8.07 2.80
CA CYS A 28 13.56 -8.53 2.86
C CYS A 28 13.81 -9.68 1.88
N THR A 29 15.03 -9.76 1.37
CA THR A 29 15.39 -10.75 0.36
C THR A 29 15.58 -12.15 0.93
N ASP A 30 16.02 -12.26 2.18
CA ASP A 30 16.19 -13.53 2.87
C ASP A 30 15.10 -13.75 3.91
N VAL A 31 14.85 -15.01 4.25
CA VAL A 31 13.97 -15.40 5.35
C VAL A 31 14.38 -14.78 6.70
N ASN A 32 13.44 -14.72 7.64
CA ASN A 32 13.59 -14.21 9.00
C ASN A 32 13.98 -12.73 9.09
N MET A 33 13.55 -11.91 8.12
CA MET A 33 13.85 -10.47 8.04
C MET A 33 15.35 -10.19 8.01
N THR A 34 16.08 -10.92 7.15
CA THR A 34 17.52 -10.78 6.96
C THR A 34 17.89 -10.45 5.51
N GLY A 35 19.18 -10.29 5.23
CA GLY A 35 19.64 -9.93 3.88
C GLY A 35 19.47 -8.44 3.56
N HIS A 36 19.08 -8.15 2.32
CA HIS A 36 18.73 -6.79 1.90
C HIS A 36 17.27 -6.51 2.23
N CYS A 37 17.02 -5.47 3.03
CA CYS A 37 15.67 -5.07 3.43
C CYS A 37 15.38 -3.64 2.99
N GLU A 38 14.19 -3.41 2.44
CA GLU A 38 13.69 -2.06 2.17
C GLU A 38 12.31 -1.86 2.81
N THR A 39 12.13 -0.70 3.43
CA THR A 39 10.83 -0.26 3.92
C THR A 39 10.21 0.73 2.95
N ILE A 40 9.06 0.37 2.39
CA ILE A 40 8.34 1.15 1.39
C ILE A 40 7.10 1.77 2.06
N SER A 41 6.99 3.09 2.00
CA SER A 41 5.75 3.79 2.36
C SER A 41 4.74 3.69 1.22
N TYR A 42 3.49 3.38 1.53
CA TYR A 42 2.41 3.25 0.54
C TYR A 42 1.17 4.03 0.97
N LEU A 43 0.32 4.40 0.02
CA LEU A 43 -1.03 4.87 0.29
C LEU A 43 -2.03 3.71 0.21
N ASN A 44 -3.14 3.79 0.95
CA ASN A 44 -4.20 2.79 0.82
C ASN A 44 -4.74 2.75 -0.61
N ASN A 45 -5.03 1.53 -1.07
CA ASN A 45 -5.54 1.23 -2.40
C ASN A 45 -4.57 1.55 -3.55
N GLU A 46 -3.28 1.66 -3.25
CA GLU A 46 -2.23 1.85 -4.23
C GLU A 46 -1.57 0.51 -4.59
N CYS A 47 -1.33 0.30 -5.89
CA CYS A 47 -0.50 -0.80 -6.36
C CYS A 47 0.90 -0.28 -6.66
N ILE A 48 1.92 -0.90 -6.06
CA ILE A 48 3.31 -0.49 -6.19
C ILE A 48 4.12 -1.64 -6.78
N ASN A 49 4.86 -1.36 -7.86
CA ASN A 49 5.82 -2.31 -8.41
C ASN A 49 7.11 -2.28 -7.59
N LEU A 50 7.65 -3.46 -7.29
CA LEU A 50 8.92 -3.58 -6.61
C LEU A 50 10.05 -3.10 -7.53
N GLY A 51 11.03 -2.42 -6.94
CA GLY A 51 12.26 -2.04 -7.63
C GLY A 51 13.12 -3.26 -7.95
N SER A 52 14.13 -3.07 -8.81
CA SER A 52 15.02 -4.16 -9.24
C SER A 52 15.79 -4.85 -8.11
N ALA A 53 15.91 -4.23 -6.93
CA ALA A 53 16.57 -4.82 -5.77
C ALA A 53 15.69 -5.79 -4.98
N LEU A 54 14.36 -5.76 -5.19
CA LEU A 54 13.40 -6.61 -4.48
C LEU A 54 12.59 -7.50 -5.43
N ALA A 55 12.44 -7.12 -6.70
CA ALA A 55 11.67 -7.87 -7.68
C ALA A 55 12.24 -9.28 -7.89
N ASN A 56 11.44 -10.31 -7.59
CA ASN A 56 11.81 -11.73 -7.61
C ASN A 56 12.86 -12.13 -6.57
N GLU A 57 12.99 -11.38 -5.48
CA GLU A 57 13.97 -11.68 -4.43
C GLU A 57 13.34 -11.69 -3.03
N VAL A 58 12.08 -11.28 -2.86
CA VAL A 58 11.46 -11.17 -1.52
C VAL A 58 11.19 -12.55 -0.92
N SER A 59 11.61 -12.75 0.33
CA SER A 59 11.39 -13.98 1.10
C SER A 59 10.74 -13.76 2.48
N SER A 60 10.81 -12.56 3.05
CA SER A 60 10.13 -12.24 4.31
C SER A 60 9.56 -10.82 4.32
N VAL A 61 8.51 -10.61 5.10
CA VAL A 61 7.70 -9.38 5.03
C VAL A 61 7.17 -8.96 6.39
N ASP A 62 7.12 -7.65 6.62
CA ASP A 62 6.55 -7.07 7.82
C ASP A 62 5.77 -5.78 7.50
N PRO A 63 4.43 -5.80 7.53
CA PRO A 63 3.64 -4.58 7.49
C PRO A 63 3.80 -3.85 8.84
N GLU A 64 4.44 -2.68 8.84
CA GLU A 64 4.62 -1.90 10.07
C GLU A 64 3.27 -1.39 10.57
N GLY A 65 2.90 -1.81 11.78
CA GLY A 65 1.68 -1.40 12.46
C GLY A 65 0.54 -2.41 12.32
N ASP A 66 -0.45 -2.28 13.20
CA ASP A 66 -1.59 -3.19 13.23
C ASP A 66 -2.67 -2.78 12.22
N GLY A 67 -3.33 -3.77 11.63
CA GLY A 67 -4.55 -3.56 10.85
C GLY A 67 -4.33 -3.26 9.37
N HIS A 68 -3.19 -3.63 8.78
CA HIS A 68 -2.99 -3.61 7.34
C HIS A 68 -3.30 -4.97 6.73
N LYS A 69 -3.98 -4.99 5.59
CA LYS A 69 -4.11 -6.17 4.74
C LYS A 69 -3.32 -5.94 3.46
N CYS A 70 -2.28 -6.73 3.28
CA CYS A 70 -1.35 -6.64 2.17
C CYS A 70 -1.40 -7.87 1.29
N TYR A 71 -1.04 -7.67 0.04
CA TYR A 71 -1.03 -8.66 -1.02
C TYR A 71 0.28 -8.49 -1.80
N LEU A 72 1.08 -9.55 -1.87
CA LEU A 72 2.26 -9.64 -2.72
C LEU A 72 1.96 -10.45 -3.96
N PHE A 73 2.12 -9.84 -5.12
CA PHE A 73 1.77 -10.43 -6.41
C PHE A 73 3.02 -10.91 -7.14
N VAL A 74 2.89 -12.07 -7.78
CA VAL A 74 3.98 -12.65 -8.58
C VAL A 74 4.27 -11.86 -9.85
N ASN A 75 3.31 -11.10 -10.37
CA ASN A 75 3.51 -10.25 -11.54
C ASN A 75 3.51 -8.77 -11.15
N ALA A 76 3.96 -7.93 -12.07
CA ALA A 76 3.83 -6.48 -11.96
C ALA A 76 2.35 -6.03 -11.97
N ALA A 77 2.11 -4.78 -11.56
CA ALA A 77 0.81 -4.11 -11.57
C ALA A 77 -0.30 -4.85 -10.79
N CYS A 78 0.08 -5.57 -9.73
CA CYS A 78 -0.82 -6.30 -8.84
C CYS A 78 -1.72 -7.30 -9.57
N GLN A 79 -1.09 -8.09 -10.44
CA GLN A 79 -1.76 -9.09 -11.27
C GLN A 79 -1.31 -10.51 -10.94
N GLY A 80 -2.17 -11.48 -11.25
CA GLY A 80 -1.86 -12.91 -11.12
C GLY A 80 -1.98 -13.43 -9.68
N ASP A 81 -1.27 -14.52 -9.42
CA ASP A 81 -1.23 -15.18 -8.11
C ASP A 81 -0.61 -14.25 -7.06
N HIS A 82 -1.06 -14.41 -5.82
CA HIS A 82 -0.62 -13.57 -4.73
C HIS A 82 -0.58 -14.30 -3.39
N PHE A 83 0.27 -13.78 -2.51
CA PHE A 83 0.31 -14.09 -1.09
C PHE A 83 -0.37 -12.95 -0.31
N ASP A 84 -1.40 -13.26 0.46
CA ASP A 84 -2.06 -12.31 1.34
C ASP A 84 -1.58 -12.45 2.79
N PHE A 85 -1.37 -11.31 3.45
CA PHE A 85 -0.88 -11.27 4.81
C PHE A 85 -1.39 -10.03 5.55
N THR A 86 -1.53 -10.15 6.87
CA THR A 86 -1.96 -9.04 7.74
C THR A 86 -1.01 -8.79 8.90
N LYS A 87 0.11 -9.49 8.93
CA LYS A 87 1.11 -9.47 10.00
C LYS A 87 2.47 -9.85 9.44
N HIS A 88 3.49 -9.73 10.27
CA HIS A 88 4.83 -10.24 10.03
C HIS A 88 4.85 -11.72 9.59
N HIS A 89 5.70 -12.02 8.61
CA HIS A 89 6.04 -13.35 8.14
C HIS A 89 7.55 -13.48 7.91
N ASP A 90 8.20 -14.38 8.66
CA ASP A 90 9.60 -14.73 8.48
C ASP A 90 9.87 -15.52 7.19
N ASP A 91 8.86 -16.15 6.62
CA ASP A 91 8.95 -17.01 5.44
C ASP A 91 7.59 -16.97 4.73
N ILE A 92 7.59 -16.59 3.44
CA ILE A 92 6.40 -16.53 2.58
C ILE A 92 6.18 -17.80 1.73
N GLY A 93 7.06 -18.79 1.88
CA GLY A 93 6.97 -20.15 1.38
C GLY A 93 7.04 -20.23 -0.13
N VAL A 94 6.00 -20.78 -0.77
CA VAL A 94 5.98 -21.00 -2.22
C VAL A 94 6.04 -19.71 -3.07
N TYR A 95 5.97 -18.55 -2.42
CA TYR A 95 6.06 -17.22 -3.02
C TYR A 95 7.43 -16.55 -2.86
N GLU A 96 8.38 -17.18 -2.18
CA GLU A 96 9.78 -16.74 -2.11
C GLU A 96 10.33 -16.48 -3.51
N ASP A 97 11.11 -15.41 -3.67
CA ASP A 97 11.80 -15.03 -4.90
C ASP A 97 10.89 -14.87 -6.13
N ARG A 98 9.61 -14.54 -5.90
CA ARG A 98 8.62 -14.44 -7.00
C ARG A 98 7.85 -13.13 -7.02
N ALA A 99 7.86 -12.37 -5.93
CA ALA A 99 7.06 -11.16 -5.86
C ALA A 99 7.62 -10.04 -6.77
N ASN A 100 6.73 -9.35 -7.50
CA ASN A 100 7.07 -8.22 -8.37
C ASN A 100 6.27 -6.95 -8.07
N SER A 101 5.15 -7.05 -7.37
CA SER A 101 4.38 -5.88 -6.94
C SER A 101 3.62 -6.17 -5.66
N PHE A 102 3.21 -5.13 -4.95
CA PHE A 102 2.39 -5.26 -3.78
C PHE A 102 1.25 -4.24 -3.75
N TYR A 103 0.22 -4.59 -3.01
CA TYR A 103 -0.93 -3.74 -2.72
C TYR A 103 -1.25 -3.89 -1.25
N CYS A 104 -1.48 -2.77 -0.57
CA CYS A 104 -1.88 -2.76 0.82
C CYS A 104 -3.07 -1.82 1.04
N ASN A 105 -3.91 -2.18 2.00
CA ASN A 105 -5.00 -1.33 2.47
C ASN A 105 -5.16 -1.52 3.97
N ASN A 106 -5.55 -0.47 4.69
CA ASN A 106 -5.99 -0.64 6.07
C ASN A 106 -7.25 -1.52 6.08
N ALA A 107 -7.20 -2.59 6.86
CA ALA A 107 -8.35 -3.33 7.32
C ALA A 107 -9.09 -2.42 8.31
N ASN A 108 -9.96 -1.56 7.77
CA ASN A 108 -10.95 -0.80 8.54
C ASN A 108 -11.90 -1.75 9.26
#